data_AF-A0A849TKV4-F1
#
_entry.id   AF-A0A849TKV4-F1
#
_cell.length_a   1.000
_cell.length_b   1.000
_cell.length_c   1.000
_cell.angle_alpha   90.00
_cell.angle_beta   90.00
_cell.angle_gamma   90.00
#
_symmetry.space_group_name_H-M   'P 1'
#
loop_
_entity.id
_entity.type
_entity.pdbx_description
1 polymer ?
#
loop_
_entity_poly.entity_id
_entity_poly.type
_entity_poly.pdbx_seq_one_letter_code
_entity_poly.pdbx_strand_id
1 'polypeptide(L)' 'MADTSKFGACCESLKEAMTGEDFEPLIAAGDDGILYMSVGLAEMEDKETGMIDHPIFFCPFCGTQVQTPEEVDAKGGGTA' A
#
# COMPACT_ATOMS: atom_id res chain seq x y z
N MET A 1 3.87 13.92 2.57
CA MET A 1 2.97 13.57 1.45
C MET A 1 3.69 12.47 0.69
N ALA A 2 3.22 11.23 0.81
CA ALA A 2 3.82 10.11 0.12
C ALA A 2 3.73 10.32 -1.41
N ASP A 3 4.81 10.00 -2.13
CA ASP A 3 4.88 10.18 -3.58
C ASP A 3 4.09 9.07 -4.29
N THR A 4 2.82 9.34 -4.56
CA THR A 4 1.89 8.41 -5.23
C THR A 4 2.01 8.44 -6.76
N SER A 5 2.83 9.34 -7.30
CA SER A 5 2.91 9.65 -8.73
C SER A 5 3.26 8.44 -9.59
N LYS A 6 4.05 7.50 -9.06
CA LYS A 6 4.45 6.28 -9.79
C LYS A 6 3.36 5.20 -9.84
N PHE A 7 2.47 5.15 -8.84
CA PHE A 7 1.44 4.10 -8.74
C PHE A 7 0.12 4.48 -9.38
N GLY A 8 -0.27 5.76 -9.27
CA GLY A 8 -1.52 6.28 -9.85
C GLY A 8 -1.59 6.22 -11.38
N ALA A 9 -0.51 5.85 -12.06
CA ALA A 9 -0.45 5.67 -13.51
C ALA A 9 -0.67 4.20 -13.97
N CYS A 10 -0.78 3.24 -13.05
CA CYS A 10 -0.87 1.81 -13.41
C CYS A 10 -2.18 1.47 -14.13
N CYS A 11 -3.32 1.85 -13.56
CA CYS A 11 -4.65 1.71 -14.17
C CYS A 11 -5.65 2.62 -13.44
N GLU A 12 -6.81 2.85 -14.05
CA GLU A 12 -7.88 3.69 -13.49
C GLU A 12 -8.37 3.16 -12.13
N SER A 13 -8.62 1.85 -12.01
CA SER A 13 -9.08 1.25 -10.76
C SER A 13 -8.09 1.40 -9.61
N LEU A 14 -6.78 1.30 -9.88
CA LEU A 14 -5.76 1.52 -8.84
C LEU A 14 -5.72 2.99 -8.42
N LYS A 15 -5.79 3.90 -9.39
CA LYS A 15 -5.82 5.34 -9.13
C LYS A 15 -7.01 5.70 -8.25
N GLU A 16 -8.21 5.24 -8.62
CA GLU A 16 -9.44 5.47 -7.85
C GLU A 16 -9.35 4.92 -6.42
N ALA A 17 -8.82 3.69 -6.26
CA ALA A 17 -8.64 3.08 -4.95
C ALA A 17 -7.68 3.88 -4.04
N MET A 18 -6.71 4.58 -4.61
CA MET A 18 -5.75 5.40 -3.87
C MET A 18 -6.24 6.83 -3.60
N THR A 19 -7.23 7.33 -4.35
CA THR A 19 -7.71 8.73 -4.26
C THR A 19 -9.10 8.86 -3.66
N GLY A 20 -9.63 7.80 -3.03
CA GLY A 20 -10.90 7.88 -2.31
C GLY A 20 -10.83 8.93 -1.20
N GLU A 21 -11.79 9.85 -1.15
CA GLU A 21 -11.84 10.94 -0.16
C GLU A 21 -12.81 10.66 0.99
N ASP A 22 -13.73 9.71 0.82
CA ASP A 22 -14.79 9.41 1.81
C ASP A 22 -14.28 8.62 3.02
N PHE A 23 -13.20 7.86 2.87
CA PHE A 23 -12.59 7.00 3.90
C PHE A 23 -11.07 6.98 3.74
N GLU A 24 -10.36 6.55 4.79
CA GLU A 24 -8.94 6.26 4.65
C GLU A 24 -8.72 5.17 3.58
N PRO A 25 -7.85 5.42 2.60
CA PRO A 25 -7.59 4.46 1.53
C PRO A 25 -7.02 3.16 2.07
N LEU A 26 -7.60 2.02 1.68
CA LEU A 26 -7.07 0.69 2.00
C LEU A 26 -5.85 0.34 1.14
N ILE A 27 -5.54 1.13 0.11
CA ILE A 27 -4.34 1.02 -0.70
C ILE A 27 -3.67 2.39 -0.69
N ALA A 28 -2.47 2.48 -0.10
CA ALA A 28 -1.77 3.73 0.08
C ALA A 28 -0.26 3.56 -0.08
N ALA A 29 0.42 4.63 -0.51
CA ALA A 29 1.88 4.67 -0.47
C ALA A 29 2.33 5.08 0.93
N GLY A 30 3.21 4.30 1.54
CA GLY A 30 3.89 4.68 2.77
C GLY A 30 4.89 5.81 2.54
N ASP A 31 5.40 6.39 3.63
CA ASP A 31 6.46 7.41 3.58
C ASP A 31 7.80 6.84 3.05
N ASP A 32 7.95 5.52 3.05
CA ASP A 32 9.02 4.78 2.38
C ASP A 32 8.86 4.73 0.84
N GLY A 33 7.71 5.16 0.31
CA GLY A 33 7.39 5.08 -1.11
C GLY A 33 7.12 3.65 -1.59
N ILE A 34 6.71 2.77 -0.67
CA ILE A 34 6.17 1.45 -0.97
C ILE A 34 4.65 1.50 -0.99
N LEU A 35 4.02 0.86 -1.98
CA LEU A 35 2.57 0.68 -2.02
C LEU A 35 2.16 -0.48 -1.11
N TYR A 36 1.29 -0.19 -0.15
CA TYR A 36 0.73 -1.16 0.78
C TYR A 36 -0.78 -1.30 0.57
N MET A 37 -1.31 -2.46 0.95
CA MET A 37 -2.74 -2.71 1.10
C MET A 37 -3.03 -3.13 2.53
N SER A 38 -4.02 -2.53 3.16
CA SER A 38 -4.52 -3.02 4.44
C SER A 38 -5.28 -4.32 4.24
N VAL A 39 -4.79 -5.40 4.85
CA VAL A 39 -5.32 -6.76 4.71
C VAL A 39 -6.10 -7.24 5.94
N GLY A 40 -6.07 -6.47 7.03
CA GLY A 40 -6.76 -6.83 8.26
C GLY A 40 -6.61 -5.81 9.37
N LEU A 41 -7.10 -6.19 10.54
CA LEU A 41 -7.02 -5.43 11.78
C LEU A 41 -6.18 -6.20 12.79
N ALA A 42 -5.34 -5.50 13.55
CA ALA A 42 -4.58 -6.04 14.66
C ALA A 42 -4.96 -5.32 15.96
N GLU A 43 -5.08 -6.07 17.06
CA GLU A 43 -5.19 -5.48 18.39
C GLU A 43 -3.81 -5.00 18.85
N MET A 44 -3.71 -3.71 19.18
CA MET A 44 -2.49 -3.11 19.71
C MET A 44 -2.54 -3.09 21.24
N GLU A 45 -1.37 -2.97 21.89
CA GLU A 45 -1.23 -3.07 23.36
C GLU A 45 -2.12 -2.07 24.13
N ASP A 46 -2.42 -0.91 23.53
CA ASP A 46 -3.24 0.15 24.14
C ASP A 46 -4.76 0.01 23.90
N LYS A 47 -5.24 -1.15 23.44
CA LYS A 47 -6.64 -1.40 23.01
C LYS A 47 -7.07 -0.57 21.79
N GLU A 48 -6.11 0.00 21.07
CA GLU A 48 -6.35 0.60 19.76
C GLU A 48 -6.31 -0.49 18.69
N THR A 49 -7.19 -0.39 17.70
CA THR A 49 -7.19 -1.29 16.55
C THR A 49 -6.33 -0.68 15.46
N GLY A 50 -5.21 -1.33 15.13
CA GLY A 50 -4.35 -0.96 14.01
C GLY A 50 -4.72 -1.70 12.73
N MET A 51 -4.28 -1.18 11.59
CA MET A 51 -4.37 -1.87 10.30
C MET A 51 -3.13 -2.77 10.11
N ILE A 52 -3.33 -3.95 9.54
CA ILE A 52 -2.23 -4.79 9.06
C ILE A 52 -2.03 -4.45 7.59
N ASP A 53 -0.91 -3.82 7.28
CA ASP A 53 -0.55 -3.41 5.92
C ASP A 53 0.44 -4.40 5.29
N HIS A 54 0.20 -4.77 4.03
CA HIS A 54 1.05 -5.70 3.30
C HIS A 54 1.52 -5.08 1.97
N PRO A 55 2.81 -5.18 1.61
CA PRO A 55 3.32 -4.62 0.37
C PRO A 55 2.67 -5.27 -0.87
N ILE A 56 2.38 -4.44 -1.88
CA ILE A 56 1.79 -4.85 -3.16
C ILE A 56 2.88 -4.92 -4.23
N PHE A 57 3.19 -6.12 -4.71
CA PHE A 57 4.13 -6.30 -5.83
C PHE A 57 3.45 -6.20 -7.20
N PHE A 58 2.21 -6.69 -7.29
CA PHE A 58 1.40 -6.70 -8.50
C PHE A 58 0.09 -5.98 -8.24
N CYS A 59 -0.30 -5.10 -9.17
CA CYS A 59 -1.57 -4.40 -9.10
C CYS A 59 -2.73 -5.41 -8.98
N PRO A 60 -3.57 -5.32 -7.93
CA PRO A 60 -4.65 -6.28 -7.71
C PRO A 60 -5.75 -6.20 -8.76
N PHE A 61 -5.77 -5.13 -9.57
CA PHE A 61 -6.80 -4.89 -10.59
C PHE A 61 -6.39 -5.36 -11.99
N CYS A 62 -5.14 -5.12 -12.40
CA CYS A 62 -4.69 -5.43 -13.77
C CYS A 62 -3.50 -6.39 -13.84
N GLY A 63 -2.94 -6.82 -12.70
CA GLY A 63 -1.83 -7.78 -12.64
C GLY A 63 -0.46 -7.22 -13.02
N THR A 64 -0.36 -5.94 -13.42
CA THR A 64 0.92 -5.30 -13.73
C THR A 64 1.81 -5.29 -12.50
N GLN A 65 3.09 -5.65 -12.66
CA GLN A 65 4.06 -5.49 -11.59
C GLN A 65 4.30 -4.00 -11.32
N VAL A 66 4.02 -3.56 -10.11
CA VAL A 66 4.14 -2.15 -9.69
C VAL A 66 5.36 -1.90 -8.82
N GLN A 67 5.90 -2.97 -8.20
CA GLN A 67 7.08 -2.95 -7.33
C GLN A 67 7.80 -4.30 -7.40
N THR A 68 9.09 -4.29 -7.09
CA THR A 68 9.93 -5.49 -6.99
C THR A 68 10.23 -5.84 -5.52
N PRO A 69 10.47 -7.12 -5.20
CA PRO A 69 10.98 -7.54 -3.89
C PRO A 69 12.22 -6.75 -3.47
N GLU A 70 13.15 -6.55 -4.39
CA GLU A 70 14.39 -5.81 -4.13
C GLU A 70 14.14 -4.35 -3.73
N GLU A 71 13.16 -3.68 -4.35
CA GLU A 71 12.77 -2.31 -3.99
C GLU A 71 12.10 -2.22 -2.62
N VAL A 72 11.31 -3.23 -2.23
CA VAL A 72 10.64 -3.29 -0.92
C VAL A 72 11.64 -3.62 0.19
N ASP A 73 12.51 -4.60 -0.05
CA ASP A 73 13.53 -5.04 0.90
C ASP A 73 14.59 -3.96 1.14
N ALA A 74 15.04 -3.27 0.08
CA ALA A 74 16.00 -2.17 0.18
C ALA A 74 15.47 -0.98 1.01
N LYS A 75 14.15 -0.89 1.19
CA LYS A 75 13.49 0.18 1.92
C LYS A 75 12.96 -0.24 3.30
N GLY A 76 13.19 -1.49 3.69
CA GLY A 76 12.94 -1.97 5.06
C GLY A 76 11.54 -2.53 5.33
N GLY A 77 10.70 -2.73 4.29
CA GLY A 77 9.35 -3.29 4.45
C GLY A 77 9.29 -4.82 4.56
N GLY A 78 10.43 -5.50 4.40
CA GLY A 78 10.56 -6.95 4.55
C GLY A 78 10.99 -7.35 5.96
N THR A 79 10.11 -7.17 6.95
CA THR A 79 10.23 -7.94 8.21
C THR A 79 9.03 -8.87 8.30
N ALA A 80 9.37 -10.16 8.37
CA ALA A 80 8.51 -11.34 8.28
C ALA A 80 7.31 -11.37 9.25
#